data_AF-A0A2C6AMK4-F1
#
_entry.id   AF-A0A2C6AMK4-F1
#
_cell.length_a   1.000
_cell.length_b   1.000
_cell.length_c   1.000
_cell.angle_alpha   90.00
_cell.angle_beta   90.00
_cell.angle_gamma   90.00
#
_symmetry.space_group_name_H-M   'P 1'
#
loop_
_entity.id
_entity.type
_entity.pdbx_description
1 polymer ?
#
loop_
_entity_poly.entity_id
_entity_poly.type
_entity_poly.pdbx_seq_one_letter_code
_entity_poly.pdbx_strand_id
1 'polypeptide(L)'
;MKATIAGAGAIAMGYAAFLLQRGHDVSVWSPSGQRTKALVEGAPLKVTGVITGEFHPGVCRNAKDLAEGDVIVLALPAYGHRFVLDSLIPHLEQRHTIIISAHLSFSALYLSKKLAERGTVIPIVVWNTTVLTSKAQSPTEVKIGAIRGKVDIAAVPVSCSVSSQETCAQLFGDRFAVKDDILTIVLSNTNPESHLATALCNLTRIERKESWGQRTNVTPTVGRLVEAIDRERLAIASAYGKLVPSILDHFAKSFGITADSVAEASAILVERGNDPLGPADTETRYVLEDVPFGLVPAIQLAELADVDVPLHRSGVEILNACYGRSLSGDNNLLGELDFDTMAAVQCLVPNGYNAKGKIAQTSYT
;
A
#
# COMPACT_ATOMS: atom_id res chain seq x y z
N MET A 1 5.11 6.02 -22.93
CA MET A 1 4.32 4.81 -22.63
C MET A 1 2.88 5.22 -22.39
N LYS A 2 1.92 4.34 -22.68
CA LYS A 2 0.52 4.52 -22.29
C LYS A 2 0.29 3.86 -20.93
N ALA A 3 0.09 4.67 -19.91
CA ALA A 3 -0.13 4.23 -18.53
C ALA A 3 -1.53 4.63 -18.07
N THR A 4 -2.21 3.74 -17.35
CA THR A 4 -3.51 4.05 -16.78
C THR A 4 -3.47 3.90 -15.26
N ILE A 5 -4.32 4.65 -14.57
CA ILE A 5 -4.32 4.69 -13.10
C ILE A 5 -5.72 4.34 -12.60
N ALA A 6 -5.84 3.23 -11.90
CA ALA A 6 -7.05 2.89 -11.17
C ALA A 6 -7.06 3.64 -9.83
N GLY A 7 -7.98 4.60 -9.71
CA GLY A 7 -8.06 5.52 -8.59
C GLY A 7 -8.16 6.98 -9.05
N ALA A 8 -8.78 7.80 -8.22
CA ALA A 8 -8.93 9.24 -8.44
C ALA A 8 -8.74 10.03 -7.13
N GLY A 9 -8.01 9.45 -6.17
CA GLY A 9 -7.59 10.14 -4.95
C GLY A 9 -6.36 11.02 -5.18
N ALA A 10 -5.92 11.70 -4.14
CA ALA A 10 -4.79 12.63 -4.22
C ALA A 10 -3.51 11.98 -4.77
N ILE A 11 -3.22 10.73 -4.38
CA ILE A 11 -2.08 9.97 -4.89
C ILE A 11 -2.22 9.68 -6.38
N ALA A 12 -3.38 9.18 -6.82
CA ALA A 12 -3.64 8.88 -8.24
C ALA A 12 -3.51 10.13 -9.12
N MET A 13 -4.07 11.26 -8.69
CA MET A 13 -3.93 12.54 -9.40
C MET A 13 -2.49 13.06 -9.38
N GLY A 14 -1.77 12.86 -8.27
CA GLY A 14 -0.35 13.18 -8.19
C GLY A 14 0.48 12.35 -9.18
N TYR A 15 0.21 11.05 -9.29
CA TYR A 15 0.84 10.20 -10.31
C TYR A 15 0.47 10.63 -11.72
N ALA A 16 -0.79 10.99 -11.98
CA ALA A 16 -1.22 11.47 -13.29
C ALA A 16 -0.40 12.69 -13.72
N ALA A 17 -0.28 13.70 -12.86
CA ALA A 17 0.53 14.89 -13.13
C ALA A 17 2.03 14.57 -13.29
N PHE A 18 2.58 13.72 -12.41
CA PHE A 18 3.98 13.29 -12.48
C PHE A 18 4.30 12.62 -13.83
N LEU A 19 3.43 11.72 -14.28
CA LEU A 19 3.63 10.96 -15.51
C LEU A 19 3.41 11.84 -16.76
N LEU A 20 2.41 12.72 -16.75
CA LEU A 20 2.17 13.69 -17.83
C LEU A 20 3.34 14.66 -17.98
N GLN A 21 3.90 15.16 -16.88
CA GLN A 21 5.10 16.03 -16.91
C GLN A 21 6.29 15.35 -17.60
N ARG A 22 6.36 14.02 -17.54
CA ARG A 22 7.41 13.21 -18.18
C ARG A 22 7.07 12.77 -19.61
N GLY A 23 5.99 13.29 -20.18
CA GLY A 23 5.59 13.02 -21.57
C GLY A 23 4.97 11.64 -21.78
N HIS A 24 4.42 11.01 -20.74
CA HIS A 24 3.63 9.78 -20.89
C HIS A 24 2.17 10.11 -21.24
N ASP A 25 1.50 9.18 -21.92
CA ASP A 25 0.06 9.23 -22.16
C ASP A 25 -0.64 8.58 -20.96
N VAL A 26 -1.49 9.34 -20.27
CA VAL A 26 -2.02 8.95 -18.95
C VAL A 26 -3.51 9.16 -18.87
N SER A 27 -4.21 8.11 -18.44
CA SER A 27 -5.63 8.19 -18.10
C SER A 27 -5.93 7.69 -16.69
N VAL A 28 -6.94 8.25 -16.03
CA VAL A 28 -7.36 7.89 -14.68
C VAL A 28 -8.77 7.30 -14.68
N TRP A 29 -9.05 6.38 -13.75
CA TRP A 29 -10.38 5.84 -13.53
C TRP A 29 -10.84 6.05 -12.09
N SER A 30 -12.02 6.63 -11.92
CA SER A 30 -12.76 6.57 -10.66
C SER A 30 -13.90 5.56 -10.80
N PRO A 31 -13.89 4.45 -10.03
CA PRO A 31 -15.01 3.51 -9.99
C PRO A 31 -16.39 4.16 -9.80
N SER A 32 -16.49 5.17 -8.94
CA SER A 32 -17.75 5.88 -8.69
C SER A 32 -18.06 6.96 -9.73
N GLY A 33 -17.11 7.31 -10.61
CA GLY A 33 -17.19 8.42 -11.56
C GLY A 33 -17.19 9.82 -10.93
N GLN A 34 -17.51 9.94 -9.63
CA GLN A 34 -17.69 11.23 -8.96
C GLN A 34 -16.43 12.09 -8.95
N ARG A 35 -15.27 11.49 -8.67
CA ARG A 35 -14.00 12.23 -8.52
C ARG A 35 -13.37 12.66 -9.85
N THR A 36 -13.83 12.12 -10.97
CA THR A 36 -13.33 12.48 -12.32
C THR A 36 -14.33 13.33 -13.11
N LYS A 37 -15.50 13.65 -12.54
CA LYS A 37 -16.57 14.38 -13.23
C LYS A 37 -16.09 15.70 -13.83
N ALA A 38 -15.40 16.53 -13.03
CA ALA A 38 -14.89 17.81 -13.50
C ALA A 38 -13.84 17.67 -14.61
N LEU A 39 -13.01 16.61 -14.58
CA LEU A 39 -12.03 16.33 -15.64
C LEU A 39 -12.73 15.96 -16.96
N VAL A 40 -13.81 15.18 -16.89
CA VAL A 40 -14.66 14.85 -18.07
C VAL A 40 -15.29 16.12 -18.66
N GLU A 41 -15.66 17.08 -17.82
CA GLU A 41 -16.20 18.39 -18.23
C GLU A 41 -15.12 19.36 -18.76
N GLY A 42 -13.85 18.92 -18.81
CA GLY A 42 -12.74 19.68 -19.38
C GLY A 42 -11.98 20.56 -18.38
N ALA A 43 -12.26 20.45 -17.08
CA ALA A 43 -11.49 21.17 -16.07
C ALA A 43 -10.06 20.60 -15.97
N PRO A 44 -9.03 21.45 -15.83
CA PRO A 44 -7.67 20.98 -15.62
C PRO A 44 -7.48 20.41 -14.22
N LEU A 45 -6.56 19.45 -14.09
CA LEU A 45 -5.96 19.08 -12.82
C LEU A 45 -4.88 20.11 -12.45
N LYS A 46 -5.13 20.89 -11.41
CA LYS A 46 -4.18 21.87 -10.86
C LYS A 46 -3.28 21.21 -9.84
N VAL A 47 -1.97 21.39 -9.98
CA VAL A 47 -0.98 20.81 -9.09
C VAL A 47 -0.04 21.86 -8.55
N THR A 48 0.25 21.79 -7.26
CA THR A 48 1.21 22.65 -6.55
C THR A 48 2.19 21.84 -5.71
N GLY A 49 3.28 22.48 -5.26
CA GLY A 49 4.31 21.87 -4.42
C GLY A 49 5.56 21.55 -5.24
N VAL A 50 6.11 20.34 -5.09
CA VAL A 50 7.35 19.94 -5.80
C VAL A 50 7.16 19.78 -7.32
N ILE A 51 5.92 19.61 -7.76
CA ILE A 51 5.49 19.75 -9.15
C ILE A 51 4.44 20.86 -9.14
N THR A 52 4.52 21.78 -10.10
CA THR A 52 3.53 22.85 -10.27
C THR A 52 3.12 22.94 -11.72
N GLY A 53 1.82 23.02 -11.98
CA GLY A 53 1.28 23.15 -13.33
C GLY A 53 -0.19 22.75 -13.45
N GLU A 54 -0.72 22.89 -14.66
CA GLU A 54 -2.04 22.41 -15.05
C GLU A 54 -1.89 21.21 -16.00
N PHE A 55 -2.61 20.13 -15.71
CA PHE A 55 -2.49 18.87 -16.43
C PHE A 55 -3.88 18.37 -16.86
N HIS A 56 -3.93 17.64 -17.97
CA HIS A 56 -5.18 17.11 -18.54
C HIS A 56 -5.07 15.60 -18.74
N PRO A 57 -5.12 14.78 -17.66
CA PRO A 57 -5.17 13.33 -17.82
C PRO A 57 -6.45 12.93 -18.55
N GLY A 58 -6.35 11.89 -19.39
CA GLY A 58 -7.55 11.23 -19.92
C GLY A 58 -8.38 10.61 -18.80
N VAL A 59 -9.65 10.30 -19.10
CA VAL A 59 -10.55 9.67 -18.14
C VAL A 59 -11.08 8.36 -18.72
N CYS A 60 -10.72 7.26 -18.09
CA CYS A 60 -11.29 5.94 -18.37
C CYS A 60 -12.71 5.88 -17.82
N ARG A 61 -13.67 5.33 -18.57
CA ARG A 61 -15.07 5.19 -18.14
C ARG A 61 -15.31 3.91 -17.37
N ASN A 62 -14.51 2.88 -17.63
CA ASN A 62 -14.64 1.55 -17.07
C ASN A 62 -13.28 0.83 -17.07
N ALA A 63 -13.25 -0.42 -16.58
CA ALA A 63 -12.02 -1.20 -16.50
C ALA A 63 -11.47 -1.66 -17.87
N LYS A 64 -12.30 -1.77 -18.91
CA LYS A 64 -11.83 -2.02 -20.28
C LYS A 64 -11.00 -0.85 -20.81
N ASP A 65 -11.46 0.38 -20.57
CA ASP A 65 -10.71 1.59 -20.94
C ASP A 65 -9.37 1.68 -20.18
N LEU A 66 -9.34 1.26 -18.90
CA LEU A 66 -8.09 1.14 -18.15
C LEU A 66 -7.12 0.15 -18.80
N ALA A 67 -7.63 -0.99 -19.26
CA ALA A 67 -6.84 -2.04 -19.90
C ALA A 67 -6.33 -1.65 -21.31
N GLU A 68 -6.66 -0.48 -21.83
CA GLU A 68 -5.98 0.03 -23.02
C GLU A 68 -4.54 0.51 -22.74
N GLY A 69 -4.18 0.74 -21.47
CA GLY A 69 -2.81 1.01 -21.07
C GLY A 69 -1.99 -0.28 -20.98
N ASP A 70 -0.69 -0.19 -21.28
CA ASP A 70 0.22 -1.32 -21.11
C ASP A 70 0.66 -1.48 -19.65
N VAL A 71 0.69 -0.37 -18.91
CA VAL A 71 0.98 -0.36 -17.47
C VAL A 71 -0.20 0.23 -16.72
N ILE A 72 -0.75 -0.52 -15.77
CA ILE A 72 -1.89 -0.10 -14.95
C ILE A 72 -1.44 0.05 -13.50
N VAL A 73 -1.56 1.25 -12.95
CA VAL A 73 -1.20 1.57 -11.57
C VAL A 73 -2.46 1.61 -10.70
N LEU A 74 -2.54 0.73 -9.70
CA LEU A 74 -3.54 0.79 -8.65
C LEU A 74 -3.07 1.80 -7.59
N ALA A 75 -3.78 2.92 -7.48
CA ALA A 75 -3.50 4.01 -6.56
C ALA A 75 -4.76 4.38 -5.75
N LEU A 76 -5.25 3.41 -5.00
CA LEU A 76 -6.43 3.49 -4.16
C LEU A 76 -6.22 2.70 -2.86
N PRO A 77 -7.04 2.92 -1.83
CA PRO A 77 -6.97 2.13 -0.60
C PRO A 77 -7.27 0.64 -0.81
N ALA A 78 -6.73 -0.20 0.07
CA ALA A 78 -6.79 -1.66 -0.04
C ALA A 78 -8.23 -2.23 -0.07
N TYR A 79 -9.17 -1.60 0.64
CA TYR A 79 -10.59 -1.99 0.61
C TYR A 79 -11.23 -1.85 -0.78
N GLY A 80 -10.64 -1.07 -1.69
CA GLY A 80 -11.08 -0.95 -3.08
C GLY A 80 -10.39 -1.93 -4.04
N HIS A 81 -9.36 -2.66 -3.61
CA HIS A 81 -8.54 -3.48 -4.50
C HIS A 81 -9.36 -4.59 -5.16
N ARG A 82 -10.15 -5.37 -4.41
CA ARG A 82 -10.93 -6.49 -4.97
C ARG A 82 -11.84 -6.03 -6.12
N PHE A 83 -12.62 -4.98 -5.90
CA PHE A 83 -13.52 -4.43 -6.92
C PHE A 83 -12.78 -4.05 -8.21
N VAL A 84 -11.66 -3.33 -8.08
CA VAL A 84 -10.87 -2.88 -9.24
C VAL A 84 -10.23 -4.07 -9.96
N LEU A 85 -9.64 -4.99 -9.20
CA LEU A 85 -9.00 -6.19 -9.75
C LEU A 85 -10.01 -7.07 -10.49
N ASP A 86 -11.15 -7.36 -9.87
CA ASP A 86 -12.24 -8.14 -10.47
C ASP A 86 -12.77 -7.51 -11.76
N SER A 87 -12.85 -6.17 -11.80
CA SER A 87 -13.25 -5.43 -13.00
C SER A 87 -12.20 -5.49 -14.11
N LEU A 88 -10.91 -5.47 -13.75
CA LEU A 88 -9.79 -5.51 -14.70
C LEU A 88 -9.55 -6.90 -15.28
N ILE A 89 -9.67 -7.94 -14.45
CA ILE A 89 -9.30 -9.33 -14.81
C ILE A 89 -9.78 -9.70 -16.22
N PRO A 90 -11.07 -9.56 -16.60
CA PRO A 90 -11.56 -9.95 -17.93
C PRO A 90 -10.82 -9.31 -19.12
N HIS A 91 -10.19 -8.16 -18.91
CA HIS A 91 -9.53 -7.35 -19.94
C HIS A 91 -8.00 -7.45 -19.93
N LEU A 92 -7.42 -8.14 -18.94
CA LEU A 92 -5.98 -8.33 -18.85
C LEU A 92 -5.47 -9.41 -19.81
N GLU A 93 -4.42 -9.04 -20.53
CA GLU A 93 -3.67 -9.78 -21.56
C GLU A 93 -2.17 -9.82 -21.21
N GLN A 94 -1.42 -10.69 -21.88
CA GLN A 94 0.03 -10.93 -21.67
C GLN A 94 0.92 -9.69 -21.73
N ARG A 95 0.53 -8.66 -22.50
CA ARG A 95 1.30 -7.41 -22.63
C ARG A 95 1.27 -6.51 -21.39
N HIS A 96 0.33 -6.73 -20.46
CA HIS A 96 0.11 -5.81 -19.35
C HIS A 96 1.14 -5.98 -18.25
N THR A 97 1.41 -4.89 -17.54
CA THR A 97 2.06 -4.88 -16.23
C THR A 97 1.15 -4.17 -15.22
N ILE A 98 0.96 -4.80 -14.06
CA ILE A 98 0.17 -4.22 -12.97
C ILE A 98 1.10 -3.72 -11.89
N ILE A 99 0.89 -2.48 -11.43
CA ILE A 99 1.62 -1.90 -10.30
C ILE A 99 0.62 -1.64 -9.18
N ILE A 100 0.84 -2.23 -8.00
CA ILE A 100 0.05 -1.96 -6.80
C ILE A 100 0.86 -1.03 -5.89
N SER A 101 0.43 0.24 -5.85
CA SER A 101 1.11 1.29 -5.08
C SER A 101 0.72 1.22 -3.59
N ALA A 102 1.71 1.05 -2.70
CA ALA A 102 1.50 0.81 -1.26
C ALA A 102 0.67 -0.47 -1.02
N HIS A 103 1.29 -1.60 -1.34
CA HIS A 103 0.66 -2.91 -1.32
C HIS A 103 0.33 -3.39 0.10
N LEU A 104 -0.86 -3.99 0.23
CA LEU A 104 -1.41 -4.55 1.46
C LEU A 104 -2.15 -5.86 1.13
N SER A 105 -2.36 -6.71 2.15
CA SER A 105 -3.18 -7.93 2.09
C SER A 105 -2.96 -8.82 0.86
N PHE A 106 -1.71 -8.95 0.41
CA PHE A 106 -1.37 -9.84 -0.70
C PHE A 106 -2.26 -9.67 -1.96
N SER A 107 -2.75 -8.45 -2.23
CA SER A 107 -3.60 -8.18 -3.42
C SER A 107 -2.96 -8.65 -4.74
N ALA A 108 -1.63 -8.63 -4.85
CA ALA A 108 -0.90 -9.19 -5.98
C ALA A 108 -1.09 -10.70 -6.15
N LEU A 109 -1.14 -11.47 -5.05
CA LEU A 109 -1.41 -12.91 -5.11
C LEU A 109 -2.86 -13.20 -5.45
N TYR A 110 -3.80 -12.38 -4.97
CA TYR A 110 -5.21 -12.48 -5.39
C TYR A 110 -5.33 -12.33 -6.90
N LEU A 111 -4.72 -11.27 -7.46
CA LEU A 111 -4.71 -11.07 -8.91
C LEU A 111 -3.98 -12.20 -9.64
N SER A 112 -2.82 -12.62 -9.15
CA SER A 112 -2.06 -13.73 -9.73
C SER A 112 -2.92 -15.00 -9.81
N LYS A 113 -3.66 -15.36 -8.75
CA LYS A 113 -4.58 -16.50 -8.71
C LYS A 113 -5.65 -16.41 -9.80
N LYS A 114 -6.37 -15.29 -9.87
CA LYS A 114 -7.47 -15.11 -10.84
C LYS A 114 -6.98 -15.06 -12.29
N LEU A 115 -5.77 -14.55 -12.54
CA LEU A 115 -5.17 -14.61 -13.88
C LEU A 115 -4.72 -16.02 -14.25
N ALA A 116 -4.12 -16.74 -13.30
CA ALA A 116 -3.73 -18.14 -13.42
C ALA A 116 -4.91 -19.05 -13.78
N GLU A 117 -6.08 -18.86 -13.14
CA GLU A 117 -7.33 -19.58 -13.45
C GLU A 117 -7.77 -19.37 -14.91
N ARG A 118 -7.34 -18.28 -15.55
CA ARG A 118 -7.59 -17.96 -16.97
C ARG A 118 -6.45 -18.35 -17.90
N GLY A 119 -5.42 -19.03 -17.39
CA GLY A 119 -4.24 -19.41 -18.16
C GLY A 119 -3.30 -18.26 -18.49
N THR A 120 -3.42 -17.12 -17.79
CA THR A 120 -2.61 -15.91 -18.01
C THR A 120 -1.68 -15.67 -16.84
N VAL A 121 -0.44 -15.27 -17.12
CA VAL A 121 0.54 -14.83 -16.12
C VAL A 121 1.14 -13.55 -16.65
N ILE A 122 1.12 -12.48 -15.86
CA ILE A 122 1.70 -11.18 -16.21
C ILE A 122 2.57 -10.68 -15.04
N PRO A 123 3.50 -9.75 -15.28
CA PRO A 123 4.21 -9.08 -14.20
C PRO A 123 3.24 -8.29 -13.30
N ILE A 124 3.26 -8.59 -12.00
CA ILE A 124 2.57 -7.81 -10.97
C ILE A 124 3.63 -7.27 -10.02
N VAL A 125 3.75 -5.94 -9.96
CA VAL A 125 4.73 -5.22 -9.16
C VAL A 125 4.04 -4.64 -7.93
N VAL A 126 4.64 -4.81 -6.77
CA VAL A 126 4.16 -4.23 -5.51
C VAL A 126 5.17 -3.24 -4.99
N TRP A 127 4.67 -2.13 -4.45
CA TRP A 127 5.50 -1.10 -3.82
C TRP A 127 5.21 -1.04 -2.33
N ASN A 128 6.24 -0.85 -1.50
CA ASN A 128 6.07 -0.71 -0.05
C ASN A 128 5.39 0.60 0.37
N THR A 129 5.49 1.65 -0.46
CA THR A 129 4.88 2.96 -0.23
C THR A 129 4.51 3.59 -1.58
N THR A 130 3.78 4.70 -1.52
CA THR A 130 3.59 5.59 -2.67
C THR A 130 4.90 6.29 -3.07
N VAL A 131 5.11 6.53 -4.36
CA VAL A 131 6.28 7.26 -4.91
C VAL A 131 6.28 8.74 -4.51
N LEU A 132 5.12 9.31 -4.22
CA LEU A 132 4.99 10.70 -3.80
C LEU A 132 3.99 10.83 -2.65
N THR A 133 4.04 11.97 -1.96
CA THR A 133 2.98 12.40 -1.05
C THR A 133 2.08 13.38 -1.78
N SER A 134 0.77 13.26 -1.60
CA SER A 134 -0.19 14.15 -2.22
C SER A 134 -1.39 14.35 -1.30
N LYS A 135 -1.88 15.59 -1.22
CA LYS A 135 -3.10 15.95 -0.49
C LYS A 135 -4.05 16.67 -1.44
N ALA A 136 -5.32 16.29 -1.43
CA ALA A 136 -6.36 17.02 -2.15
C ALA A 136 -6.55 18.41 -1.50
N GLN A 137 -6.72 19.43 -2.32
CA GLN A 137 -7.12 20.79 -1.91
C GLN A 137 -8.54 21.08 -2.37
N SER A 138 -8.92 20.54 -3.52
CA SER A 138 -10.28 20.56 -4.07
C SER A 138 -10.48 19.31 -4.96
N PRO A 139 -11.67 19.10 -5.57
CA PRO A 139 -11.89 17.99 -6.49
C PRO A 139 -10.93 17.95 -7.69
N THR A 140 -10.37 19.09 -8.11
CA THR A 140 -9.45 19.20 -9.26
C THR A 140 -8.10 19.81 -8.88
N GLU A 141 -7.79 19.89 -7.59
CA GLU A 141 -6.52 20.46 -7.12
C GLU A 141 -5.85 19.56 -6.10
N VAL A 142 -4.57 19.29 -6.31
CA VAL A 142 -3.74 18.52 -5.39
C VAL A 142 -2.41 19.21 -5.11
N LYS A 143 -1.92 19.07 -3.89
CA LYS A 143 -0.58 19.50 -3.49
C LYS A 143 0.33 18.29 -3.34
N ILE A 144 1.36 18.19 -4.18
CA ILE A 144 2.39 17.16 -4.08
C ILE A 144 3.47 17.68 -3.12
N GLY A 145 3.54 17.07 -1.93
CA GLY A 145 4.43 17.53 -0.87
C GLY A 145 5.88 17.12 -1.07
N ALA A 146 6.09 15.88 -1.53
CA ALA A 146 7.41 15.31 -1.76
C ALA A 146 7.34 14.19 -2.79
N ILE A 147 8.46 14.00 -3.49
CA ILE A 147 8.74 12.83 -4.33
C ILE A 147 9.81 12.01 -3.62
N ARG A 148 9.58 10.71 -3.41
CA ARG A 148 10.51 9.85 -2.69
C ARG A 148 11.71 9.51 -3.57
N GLY A 149 12.91 9.65 -3.00
CA GLY A 149 14.16 9.25 -3.66
C GLY A 149 14.37 7.73 -3.69
N LYS A 150 13.65 6.97 -2.85
CA LYS A 150 13.71 5.51 -2.82
C LYS A 150 12.34 4.90 -2.51
N VAL A 151 11.98 3.86 -3.25
CA VAL A 151 10.80 3.00 -3.05
C VAL A 151 11.24 1.55 -3.20
N ASP A 152 10.93 0.73 -2.21
CA ASP A 152 11.24 -0.69 -2.28
C ASP A 152 10.13 -1.40 -3.06
N ILE A 153 10.51 -2.30 -3.97
CA ILE A 153 9.58 -3.02 -4.84
C ILE A 153 9.86 -4.52 -4.85
N ALA A 154 8.85 -5.31 -5.16
CA ALA A 154 9.01 -6.70 -5.56
C ALA A 154 8.07 -7.00 -6.73
N ALA A 155 8.41 -8.01 -7.53
CA ALA A 155 7.55 -8.52 -8.57
C ALA A 155 7.09 -9.94 -8.24
N VAL A 156 5.90 -10.29 -8.71
CA VAL A 156 5.42 -11.66 -8.75
C VAL A 156 4.99 -12.00 -10.19
N PRO A 157 5.55 -13.04 -10.82
CA PRO A 157 6.68 -13.85 -10.33
C PRO A 157 8.00 -13.04 -10.24
N VAL A 158 8.90 -13.43 -9.34
CA VAL A 158 10.21 -12.77 -9.13
C VAL A 158 11.13 -12.81 -10.35
N SER A 159 10.89 -13.74 -11.28
CA SER A 159 11.56 -13.78 -12.58
C SER A 159 11.35 -12.50 -13.41
N CYS A 160 10.30 -11.73 -13.11
CA CYS A 160 9.98 -10.47 -13.77
C CYS A 160 10.56 -9.23 -13.04
N SER A 161 11.36 -9.40 -11.97
CA SER A 161 11.81 -8.28 -11.15
C SER A 161 12.62 -7.23 -11.90
N VAL A 162 13.54 -7.64 -12.77
CA VAL A 162 14.40 -6.71 -13.55
C VAL A 162 13.54 -5.86 -14.50
N SER A 163 12.73 -6.50 -15.35
CA SER A 163 11.85 -5.80 -16.29
C SER A 163 10.80 -4.93 -15.58
N SER A 164 10.34 -5.36 -14.40
CA SER A 164 9.44 -4.59 -13.55
C SER A 164 10.10 -3.33 -12.99
N GLN A 165 11.36 -3.43 -12.54
CA GLN A 165 12.15 -2.28 -12.08
C GLN A 165 12.39 -1.29 -13.22
N GLU A 166 12.75 -1.77 -14.41
CA GLU A 166 12.93 -0.95 -15.62
C GLU A 166 11.64 -0.21 -15.98
N THR A 167 10.50 -0.92 -15.97
CA THR A 167 9.17 -0.32 -16.22
C THR A 167 8.86 0.78 -15.21
N CYS A 168 9.09 0.52 -13.92
CA CYS A 168 8.91 1.52 -12.87
C CYS A 168 9.85 2.71 -13.07
N ALA A 169 11.12 2.48 -13.41
CA ALA A 169 12.12 3.54 -13.60
C ALA A 169 11.83 4.40 -14.83
N GLN A 170 11.32 3.82 -15.92
CA GLN A 170 10.89 4.57 -17.11
C GLN A 170 9.77 5.56 -16.73
N LEU A 171 8.74 5.07 -16.04
CA LEU A 171 7.58 5.86 -15.63
C LEU A 171 7.92 6.90 -14.56
N PHE A 172 8.59 6.47 -13.49
CA PHE A 172 8.72 7.25 -12.25
C PHE A 172 10.14 7.72 -11.94
N GLY A 173 11.13 7.41 -12.78
CA GLY A 173 12.55 7.72 -12.57
C GLY A 173 13.28 6.67 -11.73
N ASP A 174 14.61 6.74 -11.73
CA ASP A 174 15.47 5.78 -11.01
C ASP A 174 15.40 6.00 -9.49
N ARG A 175 14.58 5.19 -8.82
CA ARG A 175 14.34 5.24 -7.36
C ARG A 175 13.90 3.91 -6.77
N PHE A 176 13.85 2.85 -7.59
CA PHE A 176 13.24 1.60 -7.19
C PHE A 176 14.31 0.60 -6.77
N ALA A 177 14.18 0.06 -5.56
CA ALA A 177 15.07 -0.96 -5.05
C ALA A 177 14.33 -2.30 -4.96
N VAL A 178 14.77 -3.25 -5.78
CA VAL A 178 14.19 -4.59 -5.83
C VAL A 178 14.48 -5.35 -4.53
N LYS A 179 13.45 -5.99 -4.00
CA LYS A 179 13.51 -6.97 -2.90
C LYS A 179 13.33 -8.38 -3.45
N ASP A 180 13.64 -9.34 -2.58
CA ASP A 180 13.59 -10.76 -2.87
C ASP A 180 12.17 -11.23 -3.26
N ASP A 181 11.13 -10.82 -2.53
CA ASP A 181 9.74 -11.09 -2.89
C ASP A 181 8.74 -10.15 -2.22
N ILE A 182 7.46 -10.35 -2.51
CA ILE A 182 6.36 -9.51 -2.02
C ILE A 182 6.18 -9.61 -0.50
N LEU A 183 6.64 -10.68 0.16
CA LEU A 183 6.50 -10.83 1.61
C LEU A 183 7.38 -9.82 2.34
N THR A 184 8.60 -9.60 1.83
CA THR A 184 9.48 -8.53 2.33
C THR A 184 8.85 -7.15 2.19
N ILE A 185 8.09 -6.91 1.11
CA ILE A 185 7.38 -5.64 0.91
C ILE A 185 6.25 -5.46 1.92
N VAL A 186 5.40 -6.48 2.08
CA VAL A 186 4.28 -6.47 3.04
C VAL A 186 4.81 -6.27 4.47
N LEU A 187 5.80 -7.06 4.88
CA LEU A 187 6.35 -7.00 6.24
C LEU A 187 7.27 -5.80 6.47
N SER A 188 7.71 -5.06 5.44
CA SER A 188 8.46 -3.81 5.62
C SER A 188 7.56 -2.59 5.87
N ASN A 189 6.24 -2.73 5.72
CA ASN A 189 5.31 -1.65 5.98
C ASN A 189 5.06 -1.53 7.49
N THR A 190 5.49 -0.41 8.08
CA THR A 190 5.35 -0.12 9.52
C THR A 190 4.08 0.66 9.85
N ASN A 191 3.26 0.99 8.84
CA ASN A 191 2.06 1.79 9.04
C ASN A 191 1.03 1.07 9.92
N PRO A 192 0.71 -0.23 9.72
CA PRO A 192 -0.29 -0.89 10.53
C PRO A 192 0.01 -0.87 12.02
N GLU A 193 1.27 -1.09 12.41
CA GLU A 193 1.70 -1.11 13.80
C GLU A 193 1.69 0.29 14.41
N SER A 194 2.21 1.27 13.65
CA SER A 194 2.22 2.68 14.07
C SER A 194 0.82 3.25 14.23
N HIS A 195 -0.06 2.95 13.27
CA HIS A 195 -1.44 3.42 13.26
C HIS A 195 -2.29 2.71 14.29
N LEU A 196 -2.06 1.42 14.58
CA LEU A 196 -2.73 0.70 15.67
C LEU A 196 -2.52 1.41 17.01
N ALA A 197 -1.27 1.62 17.40
CA ALA A 197 -0.93 2.30 18.66
C ALA A 197 -1.47 3.73 18.68
N THR A 198 -1.29 4.47 17.58
CA THR A 198 -1.74 5.87 17.46
C THR A 198 -3.25 5.99 17.59
N ALA A 199 -4.02 5.13 16.91
CA ALA A 199 -5.48 5.14 16.95
C ALA A 199 -6.01 4.73 18.32
N LEU A 200 -5.50 3.64 18.91
CA LEU A 200 -5.93 3.17 20.23
C LEU A 200 -5.71 4.25 21.30
N CYS A 201 -4.53 4.87 21.33
CA CYS A 201 -4.19 5.86 22.34
C CYS A 201 -4.86 7.23 22.12
N ASN A 202 -5.50 7.46 20.98
CA ASN A 202 -6.14 8.74 20.65
C ASN A 202 -7.60 8.60 20.17
N LEU A 203 -8.24 7.45 20.38
CA LEU A 203 -9.55 7.15 19.80
C LEU A 203 -10.62 8.19 20.16
N THR A 204 -10.64 8.66 21.41
CA THR A 204 -11.59 9.69 21.84
C THR A 204 -11.32 11.03 21.16
N ARG A 205 -10.07 11.38 20.85
CA ARG A 205 -9.74 12.60 20.08
C ARG A 205 -10.25 12.50 18.65
N ILE A 206 -10.07 11.32 18.04
CA ILE A 206 -10.56 10.99 16.70
C ILE A 206 -12.08 11.12 16.66
N GLU A 207 -12.79 10.50 17.60
CA GLU A 207 -14.25 10.52 17.70
C GLU A 207 -14.80 11.94 17.96
N ARG A 208 -14.11 12.71 18.81
CA ARG A 208 -14.46 14.10 19.12
C ARG A 208 -14.06 15.10 18.04
N LYS A 209 -13.46 14.62 16.94
CA LYS A 209 -13.02 15.43 15.80
C LYS A 209 -12.05 16.55 16.19
N GLU A 210 -11.19 16.27 17.16
CA GLU A 210 -10.23 17.26 17.64
C GLU A 210 -9.16 17.54 16.57
N SER A 211 -8.58 18.74 16.59
CA SER A 211 -7.37 19.03 15.83
C SER A 211 -6.16 18.68 16.69
N TRP A 212 -5.44 17.62 16.33
CA TRP A 212 -4.32 17.11 17.10
C TRP A 212 -3.16 16.67 16.20
N GLY A 213 -1.94 16.88 16.68
CA GLY A 213 -0.72 16.48 15.98
C GLY A 213 -0.42 15.00 16.17
N GLN A 214 -0.22 14.26 15.08
CA GLN A 214 0.05 12.82 15.11
C GLN A 214 1.32 12.52 15.90
N ARG A 215 2.42 13.20 15.58
CA ARG A 215 3.74 12.95 16.19
C ARG A 215 3.83 13.50 17.60
N THR A 216 3.22 14.65 17.85
CA THR A 216 3.13 15.22 19.20
C THR A 216 2.45 14.26 20.18
N ASN A 217 1.50 13.44 19.70
CA ASN A 217 0.80 12.47 20.53
C ASN A 217 1.48 11.08 20.58
N VAL A 218 2.65 10.92 19.96
CA VAL A 218 3.55 9.78 20.20
C VAL A 218 4.42 10.07 21.43
N THR A 219 3.77 10.11 22.59
CA THR A 219 4.44 10.30 23.89
C THR A 219 5.34 9.10 24.24
N PRO A 220 6.23 9.18 25.26
CA PRO A 220 7.10 8.05 25.61
C PRO A 220 6.38 6.72 25.86
N THR A 221 5.17 6.75 26.44
CA THR A 221 4.37 5.54 26.65
C THR A 221 3.80 4.99 25.35
N VAL A 222 3.33 5.86 24.45
CA VAL A 222 2.83 5.46 23.12
C VAL A 222 3.98 4.94 22.25
N GLY A 223 5.16 5.58 22.29
CA GLY A 223 6.36 5.13 21.60
C GLY A 223 6.78 3.71 22.02
N ARG A 224 6.78 3.39 23.32
CA ARG A 224 7.04 2.02 23.80
C ARG A 224 6.02 1.01 23.27
N LEU A 225 4.74 1.38 23.17
CA LEU A 225 3.72 0.52 22.58
C LEU A 225 3.99 0.27 21.10
N VAL A 226 4.30 1.32 20.32
CA VAL A 226 4.65 1.20 18.90
C VAL A 226 5.84 0.25 18.72
N GLU A 227 6.91 0.44 19.49
CA GLU A 227 8.11 -0.42 19.44
C GLU A 227 7.81 -1.87 19.85
N ALA A 228 6.88 -2.09 20.78
CA ALA A 228 6.50 -3.43 21.20
C ALA A 228 5.70 -4.18 20.13
N ILE A 229 4.76 -3.51 19.47
CA ILE A 229 4.04 -4.06 18.32
C ILE A 229 5.02 -4.29 17.17
N ASP A 230 5.96 -3.37 16.93
CA ASP A 230 6.98 -3.53 15.90
C ASP A 230 7.86 -4.78 16.11
N ARG A 231 8.22 -5.10 17.36
CA ARG A 231 8.95 -6.34 17.68
C ARG A 231 8.20 -7.61 17.29
N GLU A 232 6.87 -7.63 17.43
CA GLU A 232 6.04 -8.76 16.96
C GLU A 232 6.10 -8.87 15.43
N ARG A 233 6.00 -7.75 14.70
CA ARG A 233 6.17 -7.73 13.23
C ARG A 233 7.55 -8.24 12.81
N LEU A 234 8.60 -7.81 13.51
CA LEU A 234 9.97 -8.28 13.25
C LEU A 234 10.15 -9.77 13.55
N ALA A 235 9.49 -10.29 14.59
CA ALA A 235 9.51 -11.73 14.89
C ALA A 235 8.82 -12.55 13.79
N ILE A 236 7.68 -12.08 13.27
CA ILE A 236 7.01 -12.68 12.10
C ILE A 236 7.98 -12.69 10.91
N ALA A 237 8.59 -11.55 10.57
CA ALA A 237 9.55 -11.48 9.47
C ALA A 237 10.73 -12.44 9.63
N SER A 238 11.30 -12.50 10.83
CA SER A 238 12.40 -13.42 11.14
C SER A 238 12.00 -14.88 10.98
N ALA A 239 10.79 -15.27 11.37
CA ALA A 239 10.30 -16.64 11.22
C ALA A 239 10.22 -17.05 9.74
N TYR A 240 9.86 -16.12 8.85
CA TYR A 240 9.90 -16.33 7.39
C TYR A 240 11.28 -16.16 6.76
N GLY A 241 12.34 -15.96 7.55
CA GLY A 241 13.70 -15.73 7.07
C GLY A 241 13.87 -14.37 6.38
N LYS A 242 13.01 -13.39 6.67
CA LYS A 242 13.04 -12.05 6.08
C LYS A 242 13.77 -11.06 6.98
N LEU A 243 14.57 -10.20 6.37
CA LEU A 243 15.21 -9.06 7.03
C LEU A 243 14.50 -7.78 6.60
N VAL A 244 13.71 -7.21 7.51
CA VAL A 244 12.93 -5.99 7.28
C VAL A 244 13.38 -4.89 8.25
N PRO A 245 13.29 -3.60 7.87
CA PRO A 245 13.64 -2.51 8.77
C PRO A 245 12.72 -2.49 10.00
N SER A 246 13.27 -2.17 11.17
CA SER A 246 12.47 -1.73 12.33
C SER A 246 11.83 -0.36 12.06
N ILE A 247 10.91 0.05 12.92
CA ILE A 247 10.36 1.41 12.84
C ILE A 247 11.44 2.49 13.05
N LEU A 248 12.44 2.26 13.90
CA LEU A 248 13.58 3.18 14.07
C LEU A 248 14.45 3.24 12.81
N ASP A 249 14.68 2.09 12.16
CA ASP A 249 15.34 2.07 10.84
C ASP A 249 14.55 2.85 9.80
N HIS A 250 13.22 2.81 9.86
CA HIS A 250 12.37 3.62 9.00
C HIS A 250 12.57 5.12 9.25
N PHE A 251 12.68 5.56 10.52
CA PHE A 251 12.99 6.96 10.84
C PHE A 251 14.36 7.38 10.32
N ALA A 252 15.38 6.53 10.51
CA ALA A 252 16.73 6.78 10.02
C ALA A 252 16.76 6.90 8.49
N LYS A 253 16.16 5.95 7.77
CA LYS A 253 16.16 5.91 6.30
C LYS A 253 15.29 7.01 5.67
N SER A 254 14.12 7.27 6.22
CA SER A 254 13.13 8.18 5.61
C SER A 254 13.32 9.64 5.98
N PHE A 255 13.87 9.91 7.17
CA PHE A 255 13.98 11.27 7.73
C PHE A 255 15.40 11.66 8.15
N GLY A 256 16.38 10.75 8.06
CA GLY A 256 17.75 11.02 8.51
C GLY A 256 17.84 11.25 10.01
N ILE A 257 17.01 10.55 10.79
CA ILE A 257 16.93 10.71 12.25
C ILE A 257 17.44 9.43 12.91
N THR A 258 18.48 9.58 13.72
CA THR A 258 18.92 8.55 14.68
C THR A 258 18.43 8.99 16.05
N ALA A 259 17.74 8.08 16.75
CA ALA A 259 17.14 8.32 18.05
C ALA A 259 17.09 6.97 18.79
N ASP A 260 17.03 7.04 20.12
CA ASP A 260 17.00 5.85 20.98
C ASP A 260 15.56 5.32 21.15
N SER A 261 14.55 6.11 20.79
CA SER A 261 13.14 5.70 20.83
C SER A 261 12.29 6.38 19.75
N VAL A 262 11.13 5.78 19.47
CA VAL A 262 10.12 6.30 18.53
C VAL A 262 9.55 7.64 19.02
N ALA A 263 9.41 7.82 20.33
CA ALA A 263 8.94 9.06 20.92
C ALA A 263 9.95 10.19 20.70
N GLU A 264 11.23 9.92 20.90
CA GLU A 264 12.31 10.88 20.62
C GLU A 264 12.37 11.23 19.13
N ALA A 265 12.35 10.24 18.24
CA ALA A 265 12.33 10.47 16.79
C ALA A 265 11.13 11.32 16.36
N SER A 266 9.96 11.10 16.98
CA SER A 266 8.75 11.88 16.75
C SER A 266 8.88 13.32 17.24
N ALA A 267 9.44 13.53 18.44
CA ALA A 267 9.69 14.86 19.00
C ALA A 267 10.64 15.69 18.11
N ILE A 268 11.74 15.08 17.63
CA ILE A 268 12.68 15.72 16.69
C ILE A 268 11.96 16.17 15.41
N LEU A 269 11.03 15.38 14.88
CA LEU A 269 10.25 15.78 13.69
C LEU A 269 9.28 16.91 13.97
N VAL A 270 8.66 16.93 15.15
CA VAL A 270 7.79 18.04 15.58
C VAL A 270 8.61 19.33 15.66
N GLU A 271 9.81 19.30 16.26
CA GLU A 271 10.72 20.46 16.32
C GLU A 271 11.14 20.95 14.93
N ARG A 272 11.27 20.03 13.95
CA ARG A 272 11.51 20.35 12.54
C ARG A 272 10.25 20.83 11.79
N GLY A 273 9.13 21.05 12.49
CA GLY A 273 7.86 21.51 11.91
C GLY A 273 7.12 20.44 11.12
N ASN A 274 7.45 19.16 11.30
CA ASN A 274 6.80 18.04 10.64
C ASN A 274 5.90 17.29 11.62
N ASP A 275 4.74 17.86 11.91
CA ASP A 275 3.69 17.21 12.69
C ASP A 275 2.38 17.16 11.88
N PRO A 276 2.13 16.10 11.09
CA PRO A 276 0.88 15.97 10.38
C PRO A 276 -0.28 15.85 11.38
N LEU A 277 -1.43 16.43 11.03
CA LEU A 277 -2.65 16.22 11.81
C LEU A 277 -3.05 14.75 11.79
N GLY A 278 -3.43 14.22 12.95
CA GLY A 278 -4.05 12.92 13.07
C GLY A 278 -5.48 12.92 12.50
N PRO A 279 -6.10 11.73 12.36
CA PRO A 279 -7.49 11.63 11.92
C PRO A 279 -8.45 12.30 12.90
N ALA A 280 -9.53 12.87 12.34
CA ALA A 280 -10.60 13.54 13.09
C ALA A 280 -11.97 12.88 12.82
N ASP A 281 -11.96 11.63 12.35
CA ASP A 281 -13.15 10.83 12.11
C ASP A 281 -12.82 9.34 12.31
N THR A 282 -13.75 8.58 12.88
CA THR A 282 -13.59 7.13 13.11
C THR A 282 -13.65 6.35 11.80
N GLU A 283 -14.15 6.94 10.72
CA GLU A 283 -14.00 6.40 9.35
C GLU A 283 -12.57 6.62 8.81
N THR A 284 -11.56 6.34 9.64
CA THR A 284 -10.15 6.53 9.34
C THR A 284 -9.52 5.26 8.79
N ARG A 285 -8.63 5.44 7.81
CA ARG A 285 -7.83 4.34 7.24
C ARG A 285 -6.87 3.71 8.26
N TYR A 286 -6.50 4.43 9.31
CA TYR A 286 -5.69 3.86 10.41
C TYR A 286 -6.33 2.62 11.03
N VAL A 287 -7.66 2.53 10.96
CA VAL A 287 -8.41 1.37 11.42
C VAL A 287 -8.99 0.63 10.22
N LEU A 288 -9.79 1.29 9.38
CA LEU A 288 -10.58 0.65 8.33
C LEU A 288 -9.75 0.10 7.15
N GLU A 289 -8.49 0.47 7.03
CA GLU A 289 -7.57 -0.09 6.04
C GLU A 289 -6.49 -0.94 6.72
N ASP A 290 -5.79 -0.38 7.69
CA ASP A 290 -4.60 -1.02 8.28
C ASP A 290 -4.94 -2.24 9.16
N VAL A 291 -6.10 -2.26 9.83
CA VAL A 291 -6.52 -3.45 10.60
C VAL A 291 -6.83 -4.61 9.65
N PRO A 292 -7.84 -4.52 8.76
CA PRO A 292 -8.21 -5.64 7.90
C PRO A 292 -7.11 -6.03 6.91
N PHE A 293 -6.39 -5.07 6.32
CA PHE A 293 -5.47 -5.34 5.22
C PHE A 293 -3.99 -5.33 5.61
N GLY A 294 -3.65 -4.94 6.84
CA GLY A 294 -2.29 -4.97 7.39
C GLY A 294 -2.16 -5.95 8.55
N LEU A 295 -2.81 -5.66 9.68
CA LEU A 295 -2.67 -6.44 10.92
C LEU A 295 -3.25 -7.85 10.82
N VAL A 296 -4.42 -8.01 10.19
CA VAL A 296 -5.05 -9.33 10.04
C VAL A 296 -4.19 -10.28 9.19
N PRO A 297 -3.64 -9.87 8.04
CA PRO A 297 -2.61 -10.65 7.34
C PRO A 297 -1.38 -10.95 8.20
N ALA A 298 -0.88 -9.98 8.98
CA ALA A 298 0.27 -10.21 9.86
C ALA A 298 -0.03 -11.27 10.94
N ILE A 299 -1.22 -11.26 11.55
CA ILE A 299 -1.67 -12.26 12.51
C ILE A 299 -1.76 -13.64 11.85
N GLN A 300 -2.31 -13.76 10.65
CA GLN A 300 -2.37 -15.05 9.94
C GLN A 300 -0.97 -15.60 9.63
N LEU A 301 -0.04 -14.73 9.20
CA LEU A 301 1.36 -15.13 9.00
C LEU A 301 2.00 -15.61 10.31
N ALA A 302 1.73 -14.93 11.43
CA ALA A 302 2.22 -15.33 12.74
C ALA A 302 1.71 -16.72 13.15
N GLU A 303 0.42 -17.01 12.92
CA GLU A 303 -0.18 -18.33 13.20
C GLU A 303 0.49 -19.45 12.40
N LEU A 304 0.68 -19.24 11.10
CA LEU A 304 1.31 -20.22 10.23
C LEU A 304 2.78 -20.48 10.62
N ALA A 305 3.45 -19.50 11.21
CA ALA A 305 4.85 -19.56 11.63
C ALA A 305 5.04 -19.88 13.12
N ASP A 306 3.97 -20.16 13.86
CA ASP A 306 3.99 -20.40 15.32
C ASP A 306 4.66 -19.26 16.12
N VAL A 307 4.38 -18.01 15.74
CA VAL A 307 4.87 -16.80 16.41
C VAL A 307 3.76 -16.19 17.24
N ASP A 308 4.01 -15.96 18.53
CA ASP A 308 3.06 -15.26 19.40
C ASP A 308 3.08 -13.74 19.14
N VAL A 309 1.89 -13.17 18.95
CA VAL A 309 1.67 -11.76 18.61
C VAL A 309 0.51 -11.14 19.43
N PRO A 310 0.61 -11.17 20.77
CA PRO A 310 -0.49 -10.80 21.64
C PRO A 310 -0.92 -9.34 21.50
N LEU A 311 -0.02 -8.42 21.15
CA LEU A 311 -0.36 -7.01 20.97
C LEU A 311 -1.10 -6.77 19.65
N HIS A 312 -0.71 -7.43 18.56
CA HIS A 312 -1.50 -7.40 17.33
C HIS A 312 -2.92 -7.91 17.57
N ARG A 313 -3.06 -9.12 18.16
CA ARG A 313 -4.37 -9.73 18.43
C ARG A 313 -5.21 -8.85 19.35
N SER A 314 -4.66 -8.43 20.48
CA SER A 314 -5.39 -7.62 21.46
C SER A 314 -5.79 -6.27 20.87
N GLY A 315 -4.92 -5.64 20.08
CA GLY A 315 -5.22 -4.38 19.41
C GLY A 315 -6.39 -4.50 18.43
N VAL A 316 -6.41 -5.57 17.63
CA VAL A 316 -7.53 -5.85 16.72
C VAL A 316 -8.82 -6.13 17.50
N GLU A 317 -8.79 -6.92 18.57
CA GLU A 317 -9.98 -7.22 19.37
C GLU A 317 -10.54 -5.98 20.10
N ILE A 318 -9.67 -5.12 20.61
CA ILE A 318 -10.10 -3.84 21.21
C ILE A 318 -10.77 -2.97 20.15
N LEU A 319 -10.19 -2.84 18.96
CA LEU A 319 -10.79 -2.05 17.88
C LEU A 319 -12.10 -2.67 17.37
N ASN A 320 -12.21 -4.00 17.30
CA ASN A 320 -13.48 -4.68 16.99
C ASN A 320 -14.57 -4.27 17.99
N ALA A 321 -14.26 -4.29 19.29
CA ALA A 321 -15.19 -3.87 20.34
C ALA A 321 -15.56 -2.38 20.23
N CYS A 322 -14.59 -1.50 19.97
CA CYS A 322 -14.83 -0.07 19.79
C CYS A 322 -15.70 0.24 18.56
N TYR A 323 -15.54 -0.50 17.46
CA TYR A 323 -16.32 -0.32 16.23
C TYR A 323 -17.64 -1.12 16.23
N GLY A 324 -17.88 -1.93 17.26
CA GLY A 324 -19.09 -2.74 17.40
C GLY A 324 -19.24 -3.84 16.33
N ARG A 325 -18.15 -4.22 15.65
CA ARG A 325 -18.16 -5.22 14.57
C ARG A 325 -16.77 -5.84 14.40
N SER A 326 -16.71 -7.01 13.76
CA SER A 326 -15.43 -7.59 13.32
C SER A 326 -14.88 -6.78 12.14
N LEU A 327 -13.66 -6.25 12.30
CA LEU A 327 -12.90 -5.62 11.23
C LEU A 327 -12.22 -6.65 10.33
N SER A 328 -11.88 -7.82 10.87
CA SER A 328 -11.24 -8.91 10.09
C SER A 328 -12.09 -9.37 8.91
N GLY A 329 -13.42 -9.30 9.03
CA GLY A 329 -14.35 -9.63 7.95
C GLY A 329 -14.31 -8.68 6.75
N ASP A 330 -13.69 -7.49 6.88
CA ASP A 330 -13.58 -6.54 5.77
C ASP A 330 -12.52 -6.96 4.75
N ASN A 331 -11.58 -7.82 5.15
CA ASN A 331 -10.56 -8.35 4.25
C ASN A 331 -11.12 -9.42 3.33
N ASN A 332 -11.59 -8.99 2.18
CA ASN A 332 -12.15 -9.85 1.15
C ASN A 332 -11.11 -10.43 0.17
N LEU A 333 -9.81 -10.34 0.46
CA LEU A 333 -8.75 -10.87 -0.40
C LEU A 333 -8.08 -12.11 0.22
N LEU A 334 -7.78 -12.03 1.51
CA LEU A 334 -6.92 -12.98 2.19
C LEU A 334 -7.50 -14.40 2.21
N GLY A 335 -8.80 -14.53 2.47
CA GLY A 335 -9.50 -15.83 2.48
C GLY A 335 -9.60 -16.52 1.10
N GLU A 336 -9.20 -15.86 0.02
CA GLU A 336 -9.15 -16.46 -1.32
C GLU A 336 -7.77 -17.08 -1.61
N LEU A 337 -6.77 -16.88 -0.75
CA LEU A 337 -5.41 -17.36 -0.95
C LEU A 337 -5.20 -18.73 -0.30
N ASP A 338 -4.39 -19.57 -0.94
CA ASP A 338 -4.07 -20.93 -0.48
C ASP A 338 -2.96 -20.88 0.60
N PHE A 339 -3.20 -20.12 1.66
CA PHE A 339 -2.29 -19.89 2.80
C PHE A 339 -2.51 -20.94 3.91
N ASP A 340 -2.47 -22.21 3.52
CA ASP A 340 -2.76 -23.32 4.45
C ASP A 340 -1.57 -23.63 5.37
N THR A 341 -0.35 -23.31 4.92
CA THR A 341 0.89 -23.59 5.64
C THR A 341 1.92 -22.49 5.38
N MET A 342 2.89 -22.35 6.28
CA MET A 342 4.06 -21.49 6.07
C MET A 342 4.79 -21.81 4.75
N ALA A 343 4.94 -23.09 4.41
CA ALA A 343 5.56 -23.54 3.17
C ALA A 343 4.77 -23.09 1.92
N ALA A 344 3.44 -23.13 1.97
CA ALA A 344 2.59 -22.64 0.89
C ALA A 344 2.79 -21.13 0.67
N VAL A 345 2.85 -20.33 1.75
CA VAL A 345 3.17 -18.90 1.67
C VAL A 345 4.54 -18.70 1.04
N GLN A 346 5.59 -19.36 1.54
CA GLN A 346 6.95 -19.24 1.02
C GLN A 346 7.07 -19.65 -0.45
N CYS A 347 6.21 -20.55 -0.93
CA CYS A 347 6.14 -20.93 -2.33
C CYS A 347 5.40 -19.89 -3.19
N LEU A 348 4.30 -19.34 -2.69
CA LEU A 348 3.44 -18.41 -3.44
C LEU A 348 4.03 -17.00 -3.53
N VAL A 349 4.66 -16.49 -2.48
CA VAL A 349 5.14 -15.10 -2.45
C VAL A 349 6.19 -14.77 -3.54
N PRO A 350 7.14 -15.66 -3.90
CA PRO A 350 8.02 -15.39 -5.05
C PRO A 350 7.43 -15.78 -6.40
N ASN A 351 6.55 -16.78 -6.47
CA ASN A 351 6.14 -17.38 -7.75
C ASN A 351 4.75 -16.95 -8.24
N GLY A 352 3.87 -16.56 -7.34
CA GLY A 352 2.45 -16.45 -7.61
C GLY A 352 1.81 -17.81 -7.91
N TYR A 353 0.67 -17.77 -8.59
CA TYR A 353 -0.06 -18.95 -9.04
C TYR A 353 0.33 -19.29 -10.49
N ASN A 354 0.40 -20.59 -10.81
CA ASN A 354 0.63 -21.05 -12.18
C ASN A 354 -0.67 -21.12 -12.99
N ALA A 355 -0.59 -21.29 -14.32
CA ALA A 355 -1.72 -21.33 -15.25
C ALA A 355 -2.81 -22.41 -14.98
N LYS A 356 -2.68 -23.23 -13.94
CA LYS A 356 -3.72 -24.16 -13.46
C LYS A 356 -4.33 -23.74 -12.12
N GLY A 357 -4.05 -22.53 -11.64
CA GLY A 357 -4.46 -22.04 -10.32
C GLY A 357 -3.81 -22.82 -9.16
N LYS A 358 -2.77 -23.61 -9.42
CA LYS A 358 -2.09 -24.42 -8.40
C LYS A 358 -0.83 -23.72 -7.92
N ILE A 359 -0.42 -24.03 -6.69
CA ILE A 359 0.90 -23.70 -6.17
C ILE A 359 1.94 -24.22 -7.18
N ALA A 360 2.83 -23.35 -7.64
CA ALA A 360 3.94 -23.76 -8.49
C ALA A 360 4.81 -24.74 -7.69
N GLN A 361 4.73 -26.04 -7.97
CA GLN A 361 5.59 -27.02 -7.31
C GLN A 361 7.05 -26.72 -7.67
N THR A 362 7.77 -26.11 -6.74
CA THR A 362 9.23 -26.11 -6.76
C THR A 362 9.68 -27.48 -6.29
N SER A 363 10.14 -28.31 -7.22
CA SER A 363 10.92 -29.50 -6.92
C SER A 363 12.24 -29.07 -6.31
N TYR A 364 12.29 -28.93 -4.99
CA TYR A 364 13.53 -28.91 -4.22
C TYR A 364 13.99 -30.36 -4.06
N THR A 365 14.97 -30.76 -4.88
CA THR A 365 15.88 -31.88 -4.60
C THR A 365 17.17 -31.34 -4.02
#